data_AF-A0A662G3E1-F1
#
_entry.id   AF-A0A662G3E1-F1
#
_cell.length_a   1.000
_cell.length_b   1.000
_cell.length_c   1.000
_cell.angle_alpha   90.00
_cell.angle_beta   90.00
_cell.angle_gamma   90.00
#
_symmetry.space_group_name_H-M   'P 1'
#
loop_
_entity.id
_entity.type
_entity.pdbx_description
1 polymer ?
#
loop_
_entity_poly.entity_id
_entity_poly.type
_entity_poly.pdbx_seq_one_letter_code
_entity_poly.pdbx_strand_id
1 'polypeptide(L)'
;MPEVIISNINRTDMDRLIEYFEKYNPNFKMGIGVIRTKEGVEFKTEYGGVRYIWIMEGSGEAYIPEGYRTQEGDGEKLPNFYEPEELDRDIMRALEVLEKNLNLISEEVPYGDTIRNCVKSILDRYDNGIFRGDITGEIAQLTPIERGGWCHTTWSEDKQVNEAIELLIERFDQIGWSTKVEGSYEPLKVGDQVVLRSNEKLLVRGNMKYIWIEDLKGIPPRTSTLRRVRYLKDLTGGCNIAFDPFRRLALTWNIKGISKENPDGYNRVNNHIVNMAEEFSRTHFHPSEAIGGGKAQHELYLVFDPSEFGLRTYGRKSYAYFFPDLDDLSKYVKLDLRPGDVVYIPPGTGHRAINVLAAVITLPGFKPRNEWYIDKKIKRLYGGKIPYNEFLISVTSRYDVL
;
A
#
# COMPACT_ATOMS: atom_id res chain seq x y z
N MET A 1 -11.12 10.78 23.35
CA MET A 1 -10.48 11.11 22.07
C MET A 1 -9.52 9.98 21.72
N PRO A 2 -9.44 9.55 20.46
CA PRO A 2 -8.41 8.63 20.02
C PRO A 2 -7.01 9.14 20.43
N GLU A 3 -6.13 8.25 20.88
CA GLU A 3 -4.75 8.58 21.21
C GLU A 3 -3.83 8.08 20.09
N VAL A 4 -3.02 8.98 19.54
CA VAL A 4 -1.94 8.63 18.63
C VAL A 4 -0.74 8.20 19.46
N ILE A 5 -0.22 7.00 19.20
CA ILE A 5 0.95 6.47 19.90
C ILE A 5 2.12 6.41 18.94
N ILE A 6 3.26 6.91 19.39
CA ILE A 6 4.53 6.83 18.68
C ILE A 6 5.56 6.16 19.57
N SER A 7 6.39 5.31 18.98
CA SER A 7 7.62 4.81 19.56
C SER A 7 8.68 4.73 18.46
N ASN A 8 9.87 4.25 18.80
CA ASN A 8 10.93 4.00 17.83
C ASN A 8 11.42 2.58 18.03
N ILE A 9 11.70 1.88 16.93
CA ILE A 9 12.11 0.47 16.96
C ILE A 9 13.34 0.21 17.84
N ASN A 10 14.17 1.23 18.11
CA ASN A 10 15.34 1.16 18.97
C ASN A 10 15.12 1.57 20.42
N ARG A 11 13.88 1.90 20.81
CA ARG A 11 13.52 2.29 22.17
C ARG A 11 12.84 1.15 22.91
N THR A 12 12.87 1.26 24.24
CA THR A 12 12.22 0.33 25.17
C THR A 12 10.72 0.56 25.33
N ASP A 13 10.18 1.67 24.81
CA ASP A 13 8.74 2.00 24.90
C ASP A 13 7.89 1.38 23.79
N MET A 14 8.48 0.54 22.93
CA MET A 14 7.76 -0.19 21.88
C MET A 14 6.68 -1.12 22.45
N ASP A 15 6.89 -1.69 23.64
CA ASP A 15 5.92 -2.58 24.30
C ASP A 15 4.57 -1.88 24.51
N ARG A 16 4.58 -0.59 24.89
CA ARG A 16 3.36 0.20 25.03
C ARG A 16 2.61 0.35 23.70
N LEU A 17 3.33 0.55 22.60
CA LEU A 17 2.72 0.65 21.27
C LEU A 17 2.12 -0.70 20.86
N ILE A 18 2.84 -1.80 21.08
CA ILE A 18 2.37 -3.16 20.78
C ILE A 18 1.11 -3.49 21.59
N GLU A 19 1.12 -3.26 22.90
CA GLU A 19 -0.04 -3.48 23.77
C GLU A 19 -1.27 -2.67 23.31
N TYR A 20 -1.06 -1.39 22.95
CA TYR A 20 -2.13 -0.54 22.44
C TYR A 20 -2.65 -1.04 21.09
N PHE A 21 -1.74 -1.39 20.17
CA PHE A 21 -2.09 -1.96 18.87
C PHE A 21 -2.97 -3.20 19.04
N GLU A 22 -2.53 -4.18 19.84
CA GLU A 22 -3.24 -5.44 20.02
C GLU A 22 -4.59 -5.26 20.73
N LYS A 23 -4.68 -4.32 21.68
CA LYS A 23 -5.94 -3.98 22.36
C LYS A 23 -7.03 -3.55 21.37
N TYR A 24 -6.68 -2.75 20.36
CA TYR A 24 -7.64 -2.26 19.35
C TYR A 24 -7.69 -3.14 18.09
N ASN A 25 -6.79 -4.12 17.98
CA ASN A 25 -6.71 -5.06 16.87
C ASN A 25 -6.65 -6.50 17.40
N PRO A 26 -7.68 -7.00 18.11
CA PRO A 26 -7.59 -8.27 18.87
C PRO A 26 -7.38 -9.53 18.00
N ASN A 27 -7.61 -9.42 16.69
CA ASN A 27 -7.32 -10.48 15.72
C ASN A 27 -5.89 -10.42 15.16
N PHE A 28 -5.04 -9.56 15.69
CA PHE A 28 -3.68 -9.37 15.25
C PHE A 28 -2.71 -9.44 16.41
N LYS A 29 -1.52 -9.95 16.14
CA LYS A 29 -0.35 -9.85 17.00
C LYS A 29 0.70 -8.98 16.36
N MET A 30 1.50 -8.29 17.16
CA MET A 30 2.59 -7.46 16.68
C MET A 30 3.86 -7.70 17.48
N GLY A 31 5.00 -7.55 16.83
CA GLY A 31 6.28 -7.53 17.53
C GLY A 31 7.42 -7.02 16.69
N ILE A 32 8.60 -7.10 17.29
CA ILE A 32 9.88 -6.72 16.68
C ILE A 32 10.76 -7.97 16.69
N GLY A 33 11.59 -8.11 15.67
CA GLY A 33 12.63 -9.11 15.65
C GLY A 33 13.96 -8.57 15.15
N VAL A 34 15.01 -9.34 15.44
CA VAL A 34 16.39 -9.04 15.06
C VAL A 34 17.00 -10.31 14.49
N ILE A 35 17.65 -10.19 13.33
CA ILE A 35 18.51 -11.23 12.76
C ILE A 35 19.94 -10.74 12.78
N ARG A 36 20.83 -11.57 13.35
CA ARG A 36 22.28 -11.37 13.35
C ARG A 36 22.97 -12.71 13.15
N THR A 37 22.87 -13.26 11.94
CA THR A 37 23.47 -14.56 11.62
C THR A 37 23.85 -14.65 10.16
N LYS A 38 24.93 -15.40 9.87
CA LYS A 38 25.33 -15.79 8.51
C LYS A 38 24.83 -17.19 8.15
N GLU A 39 24.50 -18.02 9.15
CA GLU A 39 24.10 -19.43 8.97
C GLU A 39 22.65 -19.55 8.47
N GLY A 40 21.83 -18.54 8.78
CA GLY A 40 20.42 -18.49 8.42
C GLY A 40 19.50 -18.87 9.57
N VAL A 41 18.30 -18.31 9.55
CA VAL A 41 17.20 -18.58 10.48
C VAL A 41 15.90 -18.61 9.70
N GLU A 42 14.93 -19.40 10.16
CA GLU A 42 13.61 -19.45 9.52
C GLU A 42 12.74 -18.29 10.01
N PHE A 43 12.28 -17.44 9.08
CA PHE A 43 11.00 -16.76 9.29
C PHE A 43 9.86 -17.77 9.14
N LYS A 44 8.91 -17.70 10.06
CA LYS A 44 7.69 -18.54 10.13
C LYS A 44 6.60 -17.81 10.91
N THR A 45 5.37 -18.28 10.81
CA THR A 45 4.27 -17.81 11.66
C THR A 45 4.45 -18.29 13.10
N GLU A 46 4.10 -17.45 14.07
CA GLU A 46 4.18 -17.78 15.51
C GLU A 46 2.84 -18.27 16.07
N TYR A 47 1.73 -17.82 15.50
CA TYR A 47 0.38 -18.06 16.00
C TYR A 47 -0.50 -18.82 14.98
N GLY A 48 0.10 -19.34 13.91
CA GLY A 48 -0.59 -20.11 12.87
C GLY A 48 -1.46 -19.28 11.94
N GLY A 49 -1.31 -17.95 11.94
CA GLY A 49 -2.04 -17.02 11.10
C GLY A 49 -1.34 -16.73 9.77
N VAL A 50 -1.42 -15.47 9.33
CA VAL A 50 -0.57 -14.93 8.24
C VAL A 50 0.33 -13.86 8.82
N ARG A 51 1.65 -14.05 8.72
CA ARG A 51 2.65 -13.12 9.27
C ARG A 51 3.21 -12.22 8.18
N TYR A 52 3.08 -10.92 8.40
CA TYR A 52 3.62 -9.84 7.59
C TYR A 52 4.85 -9.30 8.30
N ILE A 53 5.97 -9.17 7.60
CA ILE A 53 7.26 -8.72 8.15
C ILE A 53 7.76 -7.57 7.28
N TRP A 54 8.18 -6.47 7.91
CA TRP A 54 8.78 -5.32 7.25
C TRP A 54 10.19 -5.10 7.76
N ILE A 55 11.15 -5.04 6.84
CA ILE A 55 12.54 -4.75 7.19
C ILE A 55 12.68 -3.26 7.47
N MET A 56 13.10 -2.93 8.69
CA MET A 56 13.15 -1.57 9.21
C MET A 56 14.56 -0.99 9.17
N GLU A 57 15.56 -1.82 9.44
CA GLU A 57 16.97 -1.42 9.46
C GLU A 57 17.86 -2.56 8.97
N GLY A 58 18.99 -2.18 8.36
CA GLY A 58 20.02 -3.12 7.93
C GLY A 58 19.67 -3.84 6.63
N SER A 59 20.31 -4.98 6.43
CA SER A 59 20.18 -5.76 5.18
C SER A 59 20.47 -7.23 5.41
N GLY A 60 19.92 -8.06 4.53
CA GLY A 60 20.22 -9.47 4.50
C GLY A 60 19.84 -10.11 3.19
N GLU A 61 19.59 -11.41 3.26
CA GLU A 61 19.20 -12.22 2.11
C GLU A 61 18.15 -13.23 2.52
N ALA A 62 17.23 -13.52 1.62
CA ALA A 62 16.29 -14.64 1.72
C ALA A 62 16.64 -15.70 0.69
N TYR A 63 16.61 -16.97 1.07
CA TYR A 63 16.66 -18.05 0.09
C TYR A 63 15.31 -18.18 -0.60
N ILE A 64 15.28 -17.90 -1.90
CA ILE A 64 14.09 -18.03 -2.73
C ILE A 64 14.26 -19.29 -3.59
N PRO A 65 13.37 -20.30 -3.48
CA PRO A 65 13.51 -21.56 -4.20
C PRO A 65 13.16 -21.42 -5.69
N GLU A 66 13.64 -22.36 -6.50
CA GLU A 66 13.12 -22.60 -7.85
C GLU A 66 11.60 -22.84 -7.80
N GLY A 67 10.88 -22.37 -8.82
CA GLY A 67 9.42 -22.43 -8.90
C GLY A 67 8.70 -21.34 -8.09
N TYR A 68 9.43 -20.50 -7.35
CA TYR A 68 8.82 -19.34 -6.68
C TYR A 68 8.22 -18.36 -7.69
N ARG A 69 6.96 -17.97 -7.48
CA ARG A 69 6.22 -17.03 -8.33
C ARG A 69 6.11 -15.65 -7.67
N THR A 70 6.28 -14.59 -8.46
CA THR A 70 6.12 -13.20 -8.00
C THR A 70 5.50 -12.30 -9.07
N GLN A 71 4.75 -11.27 -8.66
CA GLN A 71 4.27 -10.18 -9.52
C GLN A 71 5.12 -8.91 -9.29
N GLU A 72 6.43 -9.08 -9.24
CA GLU A 72 7.43 -8.01 -9.19
C GLU A 72 8.02 -7.80 -10.60
N GLY A 73 8.79 -6.73 -10.79
CA GLY A 73 9.55 -6.50 -12.02
C GLY A 73 8.97 -5.42 -12.93
N ASP A 74 7.98 -4.66 -12.44
CA ASP A 74 7.43 -3.47 -13.08
C ASP A 74 8.06 -2.16 -12.59
N GLY A 75 8.92 -2.22 -11.56
CA GLY A 75 9.90 -1.18 -11.21
C GLY A 75 11.25 -1.44 -11.89
N GLU A 76 12.27 -1.81 -11.11
CA GLU A 76 13.49 -2.38 -11.67
C GLU A 76 13.23 -3.77 -12.29
N LYS A 77 14.00 -4.13 -13.33
CA LYS A 77 13.92 -5.47 -13.92
C LYS A 77 14.34 -6.53 -12.89
N LEU A 78 13.56 -7.61 -12.81
CA LEU A 78 13.97 -8.79 -12.07
C LEU A 78 15.27 -9.37 -12.67
N PRO A 79 16.10 -10.05 -11.86
CA PRO A 79 17.27 -10.76 -12.35
C PRO A 79 16.92 -11.79 -13.44
N ASN A 80 17.89 -12.12 -14.30
CA ASN A 80 17.70 -13.01 -15.45
C ASN A 80 17.32 -14.47 -15.09
N PHE A 81 17.33 -14.84 -13.80
CA PHE A 81 16.85 -16.11 -13.29
C PHE A 81 15.36 -16.07 -12.86
N TYR A 82 14.62 -15.06 -13.34
CA TYR A 82 13.17 -14.99 -13.32
C TYR A 82 12.64 -14.93 -14.76
N GLU A 83 11.75 -15.85 -15.08
CA GLU A 83 11.09 -15.91 -16.38
C GLU A 83 9.64 -15.44 -16.24
N PRO A 84 9.23 -14.38 -16.96
CA PRO A 84 7.84 -13.98 -17.04
C PRO A 84 6.98 -15.12 -17.60
N GLU A 85 5.81 -15.33 -17.02
CA GLU A 85 4.87 -16.33 -17.48
C GLU A 85 4.15 -15.86 -18.74
N GLU A 86 3.81 -16.81 -19.61
CA GLU A 86 3.02 -16.51 -20.80
C GLU A 86 1.62 -16.02 -20.42
N LEU A 87 1.17 -14.95 -21.09
CA LEU A 87 -0.20 -14.50 -20.96
C LEU A 87 -1.15 -15.37 -21.78
N ASP A 88 -2.34 -15.59 -21.24
CA ASP A 88 -3.43 -16.17 -22.02
C ASP A 88 -3.79 -15.29 -23.22
N ARG A 89 -4.12 -15.96 -24.34
CA ARG A 89 -4.44 -15.29 -25.62
C ARG A 89 -5.57 -14.27 -25.52
N ASP A 90 -6.58 -14.55 -24.70
CA ASP A 90 -7.72 -13.63 -24.55
C ASP A 90 -7.34 -12.38 -23.76
N ILE A 91 -6.42 -12.51 -22.79
CA ILE A 91 -5.87 -11.35 -22.06
C ILE A 91 -5.00 -10.51 -23.01
N MET A 92 -4.13 -11.14 -23.81
CA MET A 92 -3.32 -10.42 -24.80
C MET A 92 -4.20 -9.62 -25.76
N ARG A 93 -5.25 -10.24 -26.30
CA ARG A 93 -6.22 -9.56 -27.18
C ARG A 93 -6.92 -8.40 -26.48
N ALA A 94 -7.31 -8.55 -25.21
CA ALA A 94 -7.91 -7.47 -24.45
C ALA A 94 -6.94 -6.29 -24.29
N LEU A 95 -5.66 -6.55 -23.99
CA LEU A 95 -4.63 -5.50 -23.93
C LEU A 95 -4.44 -4.80 -25.28
N GLU A 96 -4.40 -5.54 -26.40
CA GLU A 96 -4.32 -4.97 -27.75
C GLU A 96 -5.53 -4.09 -28.10
N VAL A 97 -6.75 -4.51 -27.70
CA VAL A 97 -7.97 -3.71 -27.88
C VAL A 97 -7.86 -2.40 -27.09
N LEU A 98 -7.40 -2.46 -25.84
CA LEU A 98 -7.25 -1.27 -24.99
C LEU A 98 -6.17 -0.33 -25.50
N GLU A 99 -5.05 -0.85 -25.98
CA GLU A 99 -3.97 -0.05 -26.58
C GLU A 99 -4.45 0.69 -27.83
N LYS A 100 -5.11 -0.02 -28.75
CA LYS A 100 -5.61 0.55 -30.01
C LYS A 100 -6.70 1.60 -29.79
N ASN A 101 -7.49 1.46 -28.73
CA ASN A 101 -8.67 2.28 -28.47
C ASN A 101 -8.54 3.15 -27.21
N LEU A 102 -7.31 3.41 -26.74
CA LEU A 102 -7.06 4.16 -25.51
C LEU A 102 -7.74 5.55 -25.51
N ASN A 103 -7.86 6.17 -26.69
CA ASN A 103 -8.52 7.47 -26.88
C ASN A 103 -10.04 7.44 -26.66
N LEU A 104 -10.67 6.26 -26.69
CA LEU A 104 -12.10 6.06 -26.43
C LEU A 104 -12.41 5.88 -24.94
N ILE A 105 -11.37 5.75 -24.09
CA ILE A 105 -11.52 5.59 -22.65
C ILE A 105 -11.73 6.94 -21.98
N SER A 106 -12.65 6.97 -21.03
CA SER A 106 -13.05 8.15 -20.25
C SER A 106 -11.87 8.80 -19.52
N GLU A 107 -11.89 10.13 -19.46
CA GLU A 107 -10.96 10.95 -18.67
C GLU A 107 -11.54 11.30 -17.28
N GLU A 108 -12.66 10.70 -16.90
CA GLU A 108 -13.18 10.87 -15.56
C GLU A 108 -12.24 10.28 -14.50
N VAL A 109 -12.21 10.91 -13.34
CA VAL A 109 -11.40 10.51 -12.18
C VAL A 109 -12.28 9.74 -11.18
N PRO A 110 -12.26 8.40 -11.18
CA PRO A 110 -12.97 7.60 -10.19
C PRO A 110 -12.37 7.79 -8.79
N TYR A 111 -11.04 7.72 -8.68
CA TYR A 111 -10.29 7.93 -7.46
C TYR A 111 -8.80 8.11 -7.82
N GLY A 112 -8.15 9.15 -7.31
CA GLY A 112 -6.71 9.37 -7.54
C GLY A 112 -6.34 9.87 -8.94
N ASP A 113 -6.67 9.10 -9.99
CA ASP A 113 -6.30 9.37 -11.39
C ASP A 113 -7.47 9.09 -12.37
N THR A 114 -7.31 9.42 -13.65
CA THR A 114 -8.32 9.17 -14.69
C THR A 114 -8.42 7.69 -15.05
N ILE A 115 -9.59 7.25 -15.53
CA ILE A 115 -9.78 5.86 -16.02
C ILE A 115 -8.78 5.55 -17.13
N ARG A 116 -8.60 6.49 -18.06
CA ARG A 116 -7.60 6.36 -19.14
C ARG A 116 -6.18 6.17 -18.60
N ASN A 117 -5.77 6.95 -17.60
CA ASN A 117 -4.44 6.80 -17.00
C ASN A 117 -4.29 5.48 -16.24
N CYS A 118 -5.35 4.98 -15.58
CA CYS A 118 -5.36 3.65 -14.98
C CYS A 118 -5.12 2.56 -16.02
N VAL A 119 -5.85 2.60 -17.15
CA VAL A 119 -5.65 1.63 -18.24
C VAL A 119 -4.28 1.78 -18.88
N LYS A 120 -3.80 3.00 -19.10
CA LYS A 120 -2.44 3.25 -19.59
C LYS A 120 -1.38 2.66 -18.65
N SER A 121 -1.53 2.81 -17.33
CA SER A 121 -0.60 2.22 -16.36
C SER A 121 -0.55 0.69 -16.45
N ILE A 122 -1.68 0.03 -16.73
CA ILE A 122 -1.74 -1.41 -17.02
C ILE A 122 -0.99 -1.72 -18.31
N LEU A 123 -1.25 -0.97 -19.39
CA LEU A 123 -0.60 -1.17 -20.69
C LEU A 123 0.90 -0.94 -20.66
N ASP A 124 1.41 0.01 -19.86
CA ASP A 124 2.85 0.27 -19.70
C ASP A 124 3.63 -0.95 -19.17
N ARG A 125 2.94 -1.95 -18.60
CA ARG A 125 3.53 -3.21 -18.11
C ARG A 125 3.58 -4.31 -19.17
N TYR A 126 2.92 -4.10 -20.31
CA TYR A 126 2.86 -5.02 -21.43
C TYR A 126 3.80 -4.54 -22.53
N ASP A 127 4.86 -5.29 -22.77
CA ASP A 127 5.82 -4.97 -23.83
C ASP A 127 6.30 -6.25 -24.52
N ASN A 128 6.32 -6.23 -25.86
CA ASN A 128 6.79 -7.33 -26.71
C ASN A 128 6.20 -8.71 -26.32
N GLY A 129 4.89 -8.75 -26.02
CA GLY A 129 4.19 -9.98 -25.65
C GLY A 129 4.40 -10.43 -24.20
N ILE A 130 5.13 -9.67 -23.39
CA ILE A 130 5.44 -10.01 -22.01
C ILE A 130 4.80 -9.01 -21.06
N PHE A 131 4.12 -9.51 -20.03
CA PHE A 131 3.52 -8.69 -18.98
C PHE A 131 4.22 -8.92 -17.65
N ARG A 132 4.54 -7.85 -16.93
CA ARG A 132 5.22 -7.93 -15.62
C ARG A 132 4.53 -7.05 -14.59
N GLY A 133 4.44 -7.54 -13.36
CA GLY A 133 3.99 -6.75 -12.23
C GLY A 133 2.53 -6.93 -11.86
N ASP A 134 2.18 -6.37 -10.71
CA ASP A 134 0.84 -6.43 -10.13
C ASP A 134 0.00 -5.24 -10.61
N ILE A 135 -1.24 -5.52 -11.03
CA ILE A 135 -2.23 -4.52 -11.47
C ILE A 135 -3.43 -4.42 -10.53
N THR A 136 -3.38 -5.07 -9.37
CA THR A 136 -4.52 -5.12 -8.43
C THR A 136 -5.00 -3.71 -8.04
N GLY A 137 -4.08 -2.74 -7.93
CA GLY A 137 -4.41 -1.35 -7.58
C GLY A 137 -5.16 -0.62 -8.68
N GLU A 138 -4.72 -0.73 -9.93
CA GLU A 138 -5.42 -0.20 -11.10
C GLU A 138 -6.77 -0.89 -11.30
N ILE A 139 -6.84 -2.20 -11.10
CA ILE A 139 -8.09 -2.97 -11.23
C ILE A 139 -9.11 -2.56 -10.20
N ALA A 140 -8.70 -2.30 -8.96
CA ALA A 140 -9.61 -1.77 -7.96
C ALA A 140 -10.10 -0.36 -8.33
N GLN A 141 -9.32 0.46 -9.05
CA GLN A 141 -9.77 1.78 -9.55
C GLN A 141 -10.76 1.67 -10.71
N LEU A 142 -10.61 0.65 -11.55
CA LEU A 142 -11.52 0.35 -12.65
C LEU A 142 -12.80 -0.32 -12.16
N THR A 143 -12.75 -1.11 -11.08
CA THR A 143 -13.88 -1.93 -10.64
C THR A 143 -15.02 -1.08 -10.06
N PRO A 144 -16.29 -1.35 -10.41
CA PRO A 144 -17.43 -0.63 -9.85
C PRO A 144 -17.54 -0.73 -8.32
N ILE A 145 -18.08 0.31 -7.67
CA ILE A 145 -18.24 0.38 -6.21
C ILE A 145 -19.03 -0.81 -5.66
N GLU A 146 -20.09 -1.23 -6.35
CA GLU A 146 -20.94 -2.37 -5.97
C GLU A 146 -20.21 -3.71 -6.00
N ARG A 147 -19.08 -3.79 -6.71
CA ARG A 147 -18.18 -4.95 -6.76
C ARG A 147 -16.95 -4.77 -5.85
N GLY A 148 -16.96 -3.74 -4.99
CA GLY A 148 -15.91 -3.48 -4.00
C GLY A 148 -14.71 -2.70 -4.54
N GLY A 149 -14.80 -2.08 -5.71
CA GLY A 149 -13.79 -1.17 -6.25
C GLY A 149 -14.08 0.31 -5.96
N TRP A 150 -13.45 1.19 -6.75
CA TRP A 150 -13.55 2.65 -6.62
C TRP A 150 -14.23 3.35 -7.80
N CYS A 151 -14.62 2.63 -8.86
CA CYS A 151 -15.24 3.24 -10.03
C CYS A 151 -16.72 3.54 -9.80
N HIS A 152 -17.12 4.80 -10.01
CA HIS A 152 -18.52 5.26 -9.89
C HIS A 152 -19.10 5.76 -11.22
N THR A 153 -18.45 5.43 -12.34
CA THR A 153 -18.77 5.94 -13.67
C THR A 153 -18.51 4.89 -14.75
N THR A 154 -18.85 5.20 -15.99
CA THR A 154 -18.62 4.32 -17.14
C THR A 154 -17.19 4.49 -17.68
N TRP A 155 -16.61 3.40 -18.20
CA TRP A 155 -15.25 3.46 -18.76
C TRP A 155 -15.21 3.99 -20.19
N SER A 156 -16.17 3.59 -21.02
CA SER A 156 -16.28 3.99 -22.42
C SER A 156 -17.71 3.76 -22.94
N GLU A 157 -18.06 4.40 -24.04
CA GLU A 157 -19.25 4.07 -24.84
C GLU A 157 -18.98 2.91 -25.83
N ASP A 158 -17.71 2.54 -26.04
CA ASP A 158 -17.35 1.44 -26.93
C ASP A 158 -17.49 0.08 -26.24
N LYS A 159 -18.24 -0.82 -26.87
CA LYS A 159 -18.53 -2.15 -26.33
C LYS A 159 -17.28 -3.02 -26.19
N GLN A 160 -16.35 -2.99 -27.15
CA GLN A 160 -15.15 -3.82 -27.11
C GLN A 160 -14.18 -3.36 -26.02
N VAL A 161 -14.07 -2.04 -25.82
CA VAL A 161 -13.30 -1.47 -24.70
C VAL A 161 -13.87 -1.94 -23.35
N ASN A 162 -15.19 -1.86 -23.17
CA ASN A 162 -15.84 -2.29 -21.94
C ASN A 162 -15.66 -3.80 -21.68
N GLU A 163 -15.81 -4.65 -22.71
CA GLU A 163 -15.57 -6.10 -22.61
C GLU A 163 -14.11 -6.42 -22.24
N ALA A 164 -13.14 -5.68 -22.80
CA ALA A 164 -11.73 -5.86 -22.46
C ALA A 164 -11.42 -5.48 -21.00
N ILE A 165 -11.98 -4.35 -20.50
CA ILE A 165 -11.81 -3.96 -19.09
C ILE A 165 -12.45 -4.99 -18.14
N GLU A 166 -13.65 -5.48 -18.45
CA GLU A 166 -14.29 -6.54 -17.65
C GLU A 166 -13.44 -7.80 -17.57
N LEU A 167 -12.87 -8.25 -18.70
CA LEU A 167 -12.00 -9.42 -18.71
C LEU A 167 -10.78 -9.23 -17.78
N LEU A 168 -10.17 -8.04 -17.81
CA LEU A 168 -9.06 -7.73 -16.91
C LEU A 168 -9.51 -7.74 -15.43
N ILE A 169 -10.67 -7.17 -15.10
CA ILE A 169 -11.23 -7.19 -13.74
C ILE A 169 -11.50 -8.62 -13.26
N GLU A 170 -11.94 -9.51 -14.13
CA GLU A 170 -12.18 -10.91 -13.79
C GLU A 170 -10.89 -11.70 -13.58
N ARG A 171 -9.84 -11.41 -14.36
CA ARG A 171 -8.65 -12.26 -14.49
C ARG A 171 -7.34 -11.65 -13.99
N PHE A 172 -7.36 -10.47 -13.38
CA PHE A 172 -6.13 -9.77 -12.95
C PHE A 172 -5.20 -10.59 -12.05
N ASP A 173 -5.72 -11.51 -11.25
CA ASP A 173 -4.91 -12.35 -10.35
C ASP A 173 -4.09 -13.43 -11.08
N GLN A 174 -4.24 -13.53 -12.40
CA GLN A 174 -3.54 -14.46 -13.28
C GLN A 174 -2.50 -13.74 -14.16
N ILE A 175 -2.36 -12.43 -14.02
CA ILE A 175 -1.55 -11.58 -14.90
C ILE A 175 -0.24 -11.17 -14.22
N GLY A 176 0.84 -11.06 -14.99
CA GLY A 176 2.08 -10.40 -14.57
C GLY A 176 2.97 -11.19 -13.61
N TRP A 177 2.77 -12.51 -13.55
CA TRP A 177 3.61 -13.41 -12.79
C TRP A 177 4.94 -13.68 -13.50
N SER A 178 6.01 -13.80 -12.72
CA SER A 178 7.30 -14.34 -13.14
C SER A 178 7.68 -15.49 -12.21
N THR A 179 8.20 -16.58 -12.78
CA THR A 179 8.66 -17.77 -12.06
C THR A 179 10.18 -17.77 -11.96
N LYS A 180 10.70 -18.06 -10.76
CA LYS A 180 12.13 -18.23 -10.53
C LYS A 180 12.59 -19.57 -11.06
N VAL A 181 13.63 -19.59 -11.91
CA VAL A 181 14.14 -20.81 -12.55
C VAL A 181 15.30 -21.48 -11.81
N GLU A 182 15.95 -20.76 -10.91
CA GLU A 182 17.05 -21.31 -10.11
C GLU A 182 16.96 -20.77 -8.68
N GLY A 183 17.00 -21.67 -7.69
CA GLY A 183 16.98 -21.32 -6.27
C GLY A 183 18.24 -20.56 -5.84
N SER A 184 18.10 -19.44 -5.14
CA SER A 184 19.25 -18.65 -4.70
C SER A 184 18.95 -17.77 -3.49
N TYR A 185 19.99 -17.34 -2.79
CA TYR A 185 19.88 -16.23 -1.85
C TYR A 185 19.73 -14.92 -2.62
N GLU A 186 18.76 -14.10 -2.21
CA GLU A 186 18.48 -12.82 -2.83
C GLU A 186 18.39 -11.70 -1.79
N PRO A 187 18.84 -10.48 -2.12
CA PRO A 187 18.87 -9.38 -1.17
C PRO A 187 17.48 -9.04 -0.61
N LEU A 188 17.44 -8.85 0.71
CA LEU A 188 16.39 -8.17 1.47
C LEU A 188 16.93 -6.86 2.03
N LYS A 189 16.22 -5.76 1.80
CA LYS A 189 16.59 -4.40 2.19
C LYS A 189 15.48 -3.72 2.98
N VAL A 190 15.81 -2.56 3.57
CA VAL A 190 14.84 -1.68 4.23
C VAL A 190 13.63 -1.41 3.31
N GLY A 191 12.43 -1.50 3.88
CA GLY A 191 11.17 -1.34 3.15
C GLY A 191 10.63 -2.61 2.51
N ASP A 192 11.46 -3.63 2.25
CA ASP A 192 10.99 -4.89 1.70
C ASP A 192 10.02 -5.59 2.68
N GLN A 193 8.99 -6.21 2.11
CA GLN A 193 7.96 -6.91 2.85
C GLN A 193 8.03 -8.42 2.59
N VAL A 194 7.89 -9.21 3.66
CA VAL A 194 7.69 -10.66 3.61
C VAL A 194 6.28 -11.00 4.11
N VAL A 195 5.61 -11.93 3.45
CA VAL A 195 4.28 -12.43 3.82
C VAL A 195 4.32 -13.96 3.90
N LEU A 196 4.13 -14.51 5.09
CA LEU A 196 4.17 -15.95 5.35
C LEU A 196 2.82 -16.46 5.77
N ARG A 197 2.34 -17.48 5.07
CA ARG A 197 1.14 -18.26 5.44
C ARG A 197 1.51 -19.29 6.52
N SER A 198 0.51 -19.87 7.17
CA SER A 198 0.67 -20.76 8.35
C SER A 198 1.64 -21.93 8.17
N ASN A 199 1.82 -22.44 6.95
CA ASN A 199 2.72 -23.56 6.64
C ASN A 199 3.97 -23.13 5.85
N GLU A 200 4.16 -21.84 5.62
CA GLU A 200 5.30 -21.32 4.88
C GLU A 200 6.46 -20.99 5.82
N LYS A 201 7.66 -21.21 5.29
CA LYS A 201 8.90 -20.86 5.94
C LYS A 201 9.81 -20.18 4.92
N LEU A 202 10.57 -19.21 5.38
CA LEU A 202 11.57 -18.53 4.56
C LEU A 202 12.90 -18.50 5.30
N LEU A 203 13.93 -19.12 4.72
CA LEU A 203 15.27 -19.08 5.27
C LEU A 203 15.89 -17.72 4.97
N VAL A 204 16.31 -17.02 6.03
CA VAL A 204 16.85 -15.65 5.94
C VAL A 204 18.15 -15.53 6.74
N ARG A 205 19.08 -14.70 6.25
CA ARG A 205 20.35 -14.41 6.92
C ARG A 205 20.73 -12.95 6.77
N GLY A 206 21.64 -12.45 7.61
CA GLY A 206 22.14 -11.08 7.54
C GLY A 206 22.18 -10.37 8.89
N ASN A 207 22.10 -9.05 8.83
CA ASN A 207 22.01 -8.17 9.99
C ASN A 207 20.87 -7.18 9.76
N MET A 208 19.69 -7.50 10.29
CA MET A 208 18.48 -6.72 10.06
C MET A 208 17.60 -6.66 11.29
N LYS A 209 16.86 -5.57 11.39
CA LYS A 209 15.79 -5.37 12.37
C LYS A 209 14.47 -5.21 11.64
N TYR A 210 13.42 -5.83 12.16
CA TYR A 210 12.14 -5.85 11.49
C TYR A 210 10.98 -5.73 12.46
N ILE A 211 9.85 -5.25 11.95
CA ILE A 211 8.56 -5.30 12.62
C ILE A 211 7.72 -6.37 11.95
N TRP A 212 6.90 -7.07 12.72
CA TRP A 212 5.96 -8.03 12.20
C TRP A 212 4.56 -7.83 12.77
N ILE A 213 3.57 -8.14 11.95
CA ILE A 213 2.16 -8.26 12.35
C ILE A 213 1.68 -9.64 11.90
N GLU A 214 0.98 -10.38 12.75
CA GLU A 214 0.36 -11.65 12.37
C GLU A 214 -1.16 -11.57 12.47
N ASP A 215 -1.87 -11.80 11.34
CA ASP A 215 -3.34 -11.89 11.31
C ASP A 215 -3.77 -13.28 11.77
N LEU A 216 -4.36 -13.35 12.95
CA LEU A 216 -4.81 -14.58 13.60
C LEU A 216 -6.01 -15.22 12.89
N LYS A 217 -6.72 -14.48 12.03
CA LYS A 217 -7.77 -15.07 11.19
C LYS A 217 -7.20 -15.96 10.08
N GLY A 218 -5.91 -15.83 9.78
CA GLY A 218 -5.23 -16.69 8.82
C GLY A 218 -5.73 -16.56 7.38
N ILE A 219 -6.42 -15.46 7.02
CA ILE A 219 -6.93 -15.25 5.67
C ILE A 219 -5.76 -14.82 4.77
N PRO A 220 -5.33 -15.66 3.80
CA PRO A 220 -4.17 -15.36 2.99
C PRO A 220 -4.42 -14.20 2.03
N PRO A 221 -3.52 -13.22 1.92
CA PRO A 221 -3.61 -12.18 0.91
C PRO A 221 -3.25 -12.75 -0.47
N ARG A 222 -3.70 -12.05 -1.51
CA ARG A 222 -3.37 -12.32 -2.92
C ARG A 222 -2.09 -11.62 -3.32
N THR A 223 -0.98 -12.03 -2.73
CA THR A 223 0.38 -11.54 -3.04
C THR A 223 1.39 -12.68 -2.96
N SER A 224 2.52 -12.52 -3.64
CA SER A 224 3.69 -13.36 -3.42
C SER A 224 4.28 -13.18 -2.02
N THR A 225 5.07 -14.15 -1.56
CA THR A 225 5.72 -14.13 -0.23
C THR A 225 6.70 -12.98 -0.04
N LEU A 226 7.24 -12.40 -1.11
CA LEU A 226 8.21 -11.32 -1.07
C LEU A 226 7.73 -10.19 -1.96
N ARG A 227 7.81 -8.97 -1.42
CA ARG A 227 7.50 -7.73 -2.12
C ARG A 227 8.65 -6.75 -1.88
N ARG A 228 9.60 -6.77 -2.79
CA ARG A 228 10.84 -6.00 -2.71
C ARG A 228 10.67 -4.68 -3.41
N VAL A 229 10.85 -3.60 -2.66
CA VAL A 229 10.40 -2.26 -3.04
C VAL A 229 11.04 -1.82 -4.36
N ARG A 230 12.30 -2.18 -4.61
CA ARG A 230 13.02 -1.84 -5.86
C ARG A 230 12.34 -2.35 -7.14
N TYR A 231 11.65 -3.49 -7.07
CA TYR A 231 11.05 -4.15 -8.22
C TYR A 231 9.59 -3.76 -8.43
N LEU A 232 9.05 -2.85 -7.62
CA LEU A 232 7.68 -2.37 -7.72
C LEU A 232 7.65 -1.03 -8.46
N LYS A 233 6.67 -0.88 -9.35
CA LYS A 233 6.43 0.38 -10.08
C LYS A 233 6.07 1.52 -9.13
N ASP A 234 6.58 2.71 -9.45
CA ASP A 234 6.15 3.97 -8.86
C ASP A 234 4.79 4.40 -9.43
N LEU A 235 3.84 4.72 -8.55
CA LEU A 235 2.46 5.03 -8.89
C LEU A 235 1.99 6.33 -8.24
N THR A 236 1.27 7.16 -8.99
CA THR A 236 0.56 8.33 -8.45
C THR A 236 -0.60 7.92 -7.51
N GLY A 237 -1.09 8.85 -6.69
CA GLY A 237 -2.32 8.71 -5.92
C GLY A 237 -2.15 8.73 -4.39
N GLY A 238 -3.28 8.78 -3.68
CA GLY A 238 -3.31 8.91 -2.22
C GLY A 238 -2.54 10.14 -1.74
N CYS A 239 -1.57 9.93 -0.84
CA CYS A 239 -0.72 10.99 -0.29
C CYS A 239 0.41 11.49 -1.22
N ASN A 240 0.54 10.95 -2.44
CA ASN A 240 1.54 11.42 -3.41
C ASN A 240 0.95 11.51 -4.83
N ILE A 241 0.47 12.70 -5.18
CA ILE A 241 -0.07 13.04 -6.51
C ILE A 241 0.96 13.73 -7.42
N ALA A 242 2.25 13.66 -7.06
CA ALA A 242 3.31 14.31 -7.84
C ALA A 242 3.49 13.66 -9.21
N PHE A 243 4.06 14.40 -10.16
CA PHE A 243 4.44 13.91 -11.49
C PHE A 243 5.56 12.85 -11.44
N ASP A 244 6.39 12.87 -10.39
CA ASP A 244 7.44 11.90 -10.13
C ASP A 244 7.24 11.28 -8.73
N PRO A 245 6.22 10.42 -8.56
CA PRO A 245 5.82 9.95 -7.24
C PRO A 245 6.70 8.78 -6.80
N PHE A 246 7.36 8.90 -5.65
CA PHE A 246 7.82 7.69 -4.94
C PHE A 246 6.66 7.13 -4.12
N ARG A 247 5.88 6.23 -4.72
CA ARG A 247 4.80 5.49 -4.07
C ARG A 247 4.66 4.11 -4.70
N ARG A 248 4.92 3.07 -3.90
CA ARG A 248 4.98 1.67 -4.37
C ARG A 248 4.05 0.80 -3.54
N LEU A 249 3.25 -0.02 -4.20
CA LEU A 249 2.19 -0.79 -3.56
C LEU A 249 2.66 -2.23 -3.33
N ALA A 250 3.21 -2.49 -2.15
CA ALA A 250 3.67 -3.83 -1.81
C ALA A 250 2.49 -4.78 -1.59
N LEU A 251 1.40 -4.28 -0.99
CA LEU A 251 0.16 -5.02 -0.81
C LEU A 251 -1.00 -4.04 -0.98
N THR A 252 -1.88 -4.26 -1.97
CA THR A 252 -2.95 -3.32 -2.34
C THR A 252 -4.36 -3.90 -2.12
N TRP A 253 -5.40 -3.07 -2.30
CA TRP A 253 -6.79 -3.48 -2.13
C TRP A 253 -7.22 -4.44 -3.26
N ASN A 254 -7.53 -5.68 -2.89
CA ASN A 254 -7.99 -6.71 -3.78
C ASN A 254 -9.53 -6.79 -3.76
N ILE A 255 -10.15 -6.65 -4.94
CA ILE A 255 -11.60 -6.71 -5.10
C ILE A 255 -12.19 -8.12 -4.89
N LYS A 256 -11.37 -9.18 -5.00
CA LYS A 256 -11.84 -10.56 -4.82
C LYS A 256 -11.98 -10.90 -3.34
N GLY A 257 -12.90 -11.80 -3.05
CA GLY A 257 -13.17 -12.27 -1.69
C GLY A 257 -14.05 -11.33 -0.85
N ILE A 258 -14.44 -10.17 -1.38
CA ILE A 258 -15.38 -9.25 -0.75
C ILE A 258 -16.80 -9.81 -0.87
N SER A 259 -17.51 -9.89 0.26
CA SER A 259 -18.95 -10.21 0.30
C SER A 259 -19.65 -9.40 1.38
N LYS A 260 -20.98 -9.52 1.47
CA LYS A 260 -21.75 -8.87 2.54
C LYS A 260 -21.34 -9.37 3.93
N GLU A 261 -21.00 -10.66 4.05
CA GLU A 261 -20.58 -11.33 5.28
C GLU A 261 -19.09 -11.13 5.56
N ASN A 262 -18.28 -10.88 4.52
CA ASN A 262 -16.87 -10.54 4.65
C ASN A 262 -16.52 -9.25 3.87
N PRO A 263 -16.90 -8.06 4.38
CA PRO A 263 -16.76 -6.80 3.63
C PRO A 263 -15.31 -6.35 3.40
N ASP A 264 -14.35 -6.95 4.10
CA ASP A 264 -12.92 -6.66 3.93
C ASP A 264 -12.21 -7.72 3.08
N GLY A 265 -12.86 -8.86 2.78
CA GLY A 265 -12.32 -9.89 1.91
C GLY A 265 -10.92 -10.37 2.31
N TYR A 266 -9.99 -10.34 1.34
CA TYR A 266 -8.57 -10.62 1.54
C TYR A 266 -7.77 -9.44 2.11
N ASN A 267 -8.38 -8.26 2.25
CA ASN A 267 -7.73 -6.99 2.56
C ASN A 267 -7.51 -6.81 4.06
N ARG A 268 -6.99 -7.84 4.73
CA ARG A 268 -6.76 -7.84 6.17
C ARG A 268 -5.66 -6.88 6.60
N VAL A 269 -4.63 -6.80 5.75
CA VAL A 269 -3.47 -5.90 5.87
C VAL A 269 -3.21 -5.32 4.48
N ASN A 270 -2.71 -4.09 4.44
CA ASN A 270 -2.22 -3.44 3.23
C ASN A 270 -0.90 -2.74 3.55
N ASN A 271 -0.09 -2.46 2.53
CA ASN A 271 1.16 -1.74 2.68
C ASN A 271 1.51 -0.96 1.41
N HIS A 272 1.65 0.35 1.57
CA HIS A 272 2.19 1.24 0.55
C HIS A 272 3.45 1.93 1.08
N ILE A 273 4.55 1.91 0.34
CA ILE A 273 5.73 2.71 0.67
C ILE A 273 5.58 4.03 -0.07
N VAL A 274 5.53 5.15 0.66
CA VAL A 274 5.24 6.47 0.08
C VAL A 274 6.12 7.57 0.66
N ASN A 275 6.67 8.39 -0.22
CA ASN A 275 7.30 9.66 0.12
C ASN A 275 6.23 10.77 0.17
N MET A 276 5.88 11.21 1.38
CA MET A 276 4.87 12.22 1.63
C MET A 276 5.52 13.60 1.68
N ALA A 277 5.81 14.16 0.49
CA ALA A 277 6.35 15.51 0.36
C ALA A 277 5.35 16.57 0.85
N GLU A 278 5.86 17.65 1.46
CA GLU A 278 5.05 18.74 2.02
C GLU A 278 4.01 19.29 1.04
N GLU A 279 4.43 19.50 -0.21
CA GLU A 279 3.66 20.13 -1.26
C GLU A 279 2.44 19.29 -1.67
N PHE A 280 2.57 17.95 -1.64
CA PHE A 280 1.57 17.03 -2.19
C PHE A 280 0.79 16.26 -1.12
N SER A 281 1.28 16.23 0.13
CA SER A 281 0.64 15.53 1.23
C SER A 281 -0.66 16.20 1.67
N ARG A 282 -1.75 15.44 1.75
CA ARG A 282 -3.10 15.92 2.09
C ARG A 282 -3.45 15.65 3.54
N THR A 283 -4.18 16.57 4.16
CA THR A 283 -4.77 16.32 5.48
C THR A 283 -6.03 15.49 5.30
N HIS A 284 -6.06 14.30 5.89
CA HIS A 284 -7.17 13.37 5.75
C HIS A 284 -7.45 12.60 7.03
N PHE A 285 -8.56 11.87 7.07
CA PHE A 285 -8.87 10.92 8.12
C PHE A 285 -9.56 9.69 7.55
N HIS A 286 -9.50 8.59 8.31
CA HIS A 286 -10.35 7.44 8.12
C HIS A 286 -11.50 7.46 9.15
N PRO A 287 -12.76 7.22 8.77
CA PRO A 287 -13.89 7.27 9.70
C PRO A 287 -13.76 6.28 10.87
N SER A 288 -14.33 6.64 12.02
CA SER A 288 -14.45 5.76 13.20
C SER A 288 -15.34 4.53 12.95
N GLU A 289 -16.25 4.63 11.98
CA GLU A 289 -17.12 3.56 11.51
C GLU A 289 -16.88 3.31 10.03
N ALA A 290 -16.65 2.05 9.65
CA ALA A 290 -16.34 1.72 8.27
C ALA A 290 -17.53 1.94 7.33
N ILE A 291 -17.32 2.70 6.26
CA ILE A 291 -18.30 2.80 5.17
C ILE A 291 -18.24 1.51 4.36
N GLY A 292 -19.40 0.85 4.17
CA GLY A 292 -19.50 -0.44 3.48
C GLY A 292 -19.32 -1.67 4.38
N GLY A 293 -19.35 -1.52 5.72
CA GLY A 293 -19.25 -2.62 6.68
C GLY A 293 -17.80 -2.99 7.04
N GLY A 294 -17.57 -4.11 7.72
CA GLY A 294 -16.22 -4.56 8.09
C GLY A 294 -15.59 -3.77 9.23
N LYS A 295 -14.26 -3.80 9.33
CA LYS A 295 -13.50 -3.10 10.39
C LYS A 295 -13.14 -1.67 9.95
N ALA A 296 -13.27 -0.70 10.87
CA ALA A 296 -12.79 0.67 10.66
C ALA A 296 -11.28 0.66 10.37
N GLN A 297 -10.79 1.53 9.49
CA GLN A 297 -9.39 1.53 9.09
C GLN A 297 -8.49 2.17 10.15
N HIS A 298 -7.53 1.39 10.63
CA HIS A 298 -6.41 1.87 11.40
C HIS A 298 -5.21 2.03 10.47
N GLU A 299 -4.33 2.97 10.77
CA GLU A 299 -3.13 3.22 9.98
C GLU A 299 -1.88 3.15 10.88
N LEU A 300 -0.79 2.65 10.31
CA LEU A 300 0.52 2.67 10.93
C LEU A 300 1.54 3.27 9.96
N TYR A 301 2.40 4.14 10.48
CA TYR A 301 3.61 4.58 9.80
C TYR A 301 4.82 3.84 10.33
N LEU A 302 5.54 3.19 9.42
CA LEU A 302 6.89 2.72 9.65
C LEU A 302 7.84 3.67 8.92
N VAL A 303 8.46 4.59 9.66
CA VAL A 303 9.25 5.69 9.09
C VAL A 303 10.63 5.18 8.66
N PHE A 304 11.00 5.41 7.40
CA PHE A 304 12.27 4.98 6.82
C PHE A 304 13.23 6.15 6.60
N ASP A 305 14.52 5.83 6.47
CA ASP A 305 15.53 6.78 5.98
C ASP A 305 15.41 6.91 4.45
N PRO A 306 15.11 8.10 3.90
CA PRO A 306 15.00 8.28 2.45
C PRO A 306 16.28 7.95 1.67
N SER A 307 17.45 7.99 2.30
CA SER A 307 18.72 7.64 1.65
C SER A 307 18.84 6.15 1.29
N GLU A 308 18.14 5.26 2.01
CA GLU A 308 18.05 3.82 1.69
C GLU A 308 17.37 3.56 0.32
N PHE A 309 16.62 4.56 -0.17
CA PHE A 309 15.89 4.53 -1.43
C PHE A 309 16.47 5.50 -2.47
N GLY A 310 17.63 6.10 -2.19
CA GLY A 310 18.25 7.09 -3.06
C GLY A 310 17.50 8.43 -3.13
N LEU A 311 16.54 8.68 -2.24
CA LEU A 311 15.75 9.89 -2.22
C LEU A 311 16.50 11.02 -1.51
N ARG A 312 16.50 12.21 -2.14
CA ARG A 312 17.14 13.40 -1.57
C ARG A 312 16.15 14.15 -0.68
N THR A 313 16.50 14.33 0.60
CA THR A 313 15.68 15.07 1.58
C THR A 313 15.91 16.57 1.56
N TYR A 314 17.01 17.03 0.95
CA TYR A 314 17.41 18.44 0.89
C TYR A 314 17.41 19.14 2.26
N GLY A 315 17.65 18.40 3.35
CA GLY A 315 17.64 18.93 4.72
C GLY A 315 16.26 19.30 5.25
N ARG A 316 15.17 18.93 4.56
CA ARG A 316 13.80 19.18 5.01
C ARG A 316 13.52 18.41 6.31
N LYS A 317 12.77 19.03 7.21
CA LYS A 317 12.35 18.40 8.47
C LYS A 317 11.15 17.49 8.24
N SER A 318 11.22 16.29 8.80
CA SER A 318 10.16 15.29 8.79
C SER A 318 9.31 15.41 10.06
N TYR A 319 8.00 15.55 9.89
CA TYR A 319 7.06 15.66 11.02
C TYR A 319 5.64 15.30 10.58
N ALA A 320 4.71 15.15 11.52
CA ALA A 320 3.30 14.95 11.23
C ALA A 320 2.40 15.79 12.15
N TYR A 321 1.25 16.17 11.61
CA TYR A 321 0.13 16.73 12.36
C TYR A 321 -0.93 15.66 12.62
N PHE A 322 -1.51 15.67 13.82
CA PHE A 322 -2.61 14.81 14.22
C PHE A 322 -3.74 15.63 14.84
N PHE A 323 -4.97 15.35 14.42
CA PHE A 323 -6.21 16.00 14.81
C PHE A 323 -7.10 14.94 15.47
N PRO A 324 -6.95 14.72 16.80
CA PRO A 324 -7.70 13.69 17.53
C PRO A 324 -9.18 14.04 17.74
N ASP A 325 -9.58 15.29 17.46
CA ASP A 325 -10.95 15.78 17.56
C ASP A 325 -11.37 16.37 16.21
N LEU A 326 -12.17 15.62 15.44
CA LEU A 326 -12.61 16.04 14.11
C LEU A 326 -13.70 17.14 14.15
N ASP A 327 -14.33 17.33 15.31
CA ASP A 327 -15.32 18.39 15.55
C ASP A 327 -14.64 19.70 15.94
N ASP A 328 -13.48 19.63 16.61
CA ASP A 328 -12.63 20.78 16.92
C ASP A 328 -11.19 20.59 16.44
N LEU A 329 -10.95 20.93 15.17
CA LEU A 329 -9.65 20.81 14.50
C LEU A 329 -8.59 21.80 15.04
N SER A 330 -8.97 22.73 15.92
CA SER A 330 -7.98 23.57 16.61
C SER A 330 -7.14 22.77 17.62
N LYS A 331 -7.65 21.63 18.08
CA LYS A 331 -6.92 20.66 18.89
C LYS A 331 -6.11 19.77 17.97
N TYR A 332 -4.83 20.07 17.84
CA TYR A 332 -3.90 19.23 17.09
C TYR A 332 -2.58 19.07 17.83
N VAL A 333 -1.87 17.99 17.48
CA VAL A 333 -0.52 17.70 17.95
C VAL A 333 0.42 17.70 16.75
N LYS A 334 1.59 18.30 16.90
CA LYS A 334 2.70 18.18 15.96
C LYS A 334 3.76 17.28 16.56
N LEU A 335 4.18 16.25 15.83
CA LEU A 335 5.25 15.35 16.24
C LEU A 335 6.36 15.36 15.19
N ASP A 336 7.60 15.59 15.61
CA ASP A 336 8.76 15.36 14.75
C ASP A 336 8.96 13.85 14.55
N LEU A 337 9.24 13.45 13.32
CA LEU A 337 9.38 12.04 12.94
C LEU A 337 10.80 11.79 12.41
N ARG A 338 11.34 10.62 12.70
CA ARG A 338 12.68 10.20 12.27
C ARG A 338 12.69 8.72 11.86
N PRO A 339 13.70 8.28 11.08
CA PRO A 339 13.83 6.88 10.70
C PRO A 339 13.77 5.93 11.90
N GLY A 340 13.07 4.81 11.73
CA GLY A 340 12.79 3.82 12.75
C GLY A 340 11.61 4.16 13.68
N ASP A 341 11.00 5.35 13.56
CA ASP A 341 9.77 5.65 14.29
C ASP A 341 8.60 4.80 13.76
N VAL A 342 7.76 4.38 14.70
CA VAL A 342 6.53 3.62 14.47
C VAL A 342 5.39 4.44 15.03
N VAL A 343 4.44 4.83 14.20
CA VAL A 343 3.28 5.63 14.59
C VAL A 343 2.03 4.80 14.40
N TYR A 344 1.20 4.68 15.43
CA TYR A 344 -0.12 4.08 15.36
C TYR A 344 -1.20 5.17 15.35
N ILE A 345 -2.03 5.16 14.30
CA ILE A 345 -3.08 6.14 14.04
C ILE A 345 -4.43 5.41 14.10
N PRO A 346 -5.21 5.59 15.18
CA PRO A 346 -6.54 4.98 15.27
C PRO A 346 -7.55 5.68 14.32
N PRO A 347 -8.63 4.98 13.93
CA PRO A 347 -9.68 5.55 13.12
C PRO A 347 -10.32 6.76 13.82
N GLY A 348 -10.87 7.68 13.03
CA GLY A 348 -11.41 8.96 13.49
C GLY A 348 -10.35 10.02 13.81
N THR A 349 -9.08 9.78 13.46
CA THR A 349 -7.99 10.74 13.67
C THR A 349 -7.60 11.40 12.35
N GLY A 350 -7.76 12.72 12.27
CA GLY A 350 -7.20 13.49 11.15
C GLY A 350 -5.69 13.51 11.24
N HIS A 351 -5.01 13.42 10.11
CA HIS A 351 -3.55 13.43 10.11
C HIS A 351 -2.97 13.90 8.77
N ARG A 352 -1.72 14.34 8.83
CA ARG A 352 -0.90 14.72 7.66
C ARG A 352 0.58 14.56 7.99
N ALA A 353 1.28 13.70 7.28
CA ALA A 353 2.74 13.60 7.36
C ALA A 353 3.41 14.57 6.36
N ILE A 354 4.54 15.15 6.74
CA ILE A 354 5.25 16.18 5.97
C ILE A 354 6.73 15.81 5.85
N ASN A 355 7.19 15.64 4.61
CA ASN A 355 8.53 15.20 4.24
C ASN A 355 8.92 13.87 4.90
N VAL A 356 7.99 12.91 4.92
CA VAL A 356 8.17 11.60 5.56
C VAL A 356 8.14 10.51 4.49
N LEU A 357 9.17 9.66 4.47
CA LEU A 357 9.10 8.36 3.78
C LEU A 357 8.66 7.31 4.79
N ALA A 358 7.57 6.61 4.50
CA ALA A 358 7.10 5.53 5.36
C ALA A 358 6.49 4.38 4.56
N ALA A 359 6.55 3.17 5.13
CA ALA A 359 5.53 2.17 4.84
C ALA A 359 4.27 2.55 5.62
N VAL A 360 3.21 2.84 4.88
CA VAL A 360 1.87 3.10 5.39
C VAL A 360 1.10 1.80 5.35
N ILE A 361 0.85 1.25 6.53
CA ILE A 361 0.16 -0.01 6.72
C ILE A 361 -1.25 0.30 7.20
N THR A 362 -2.27 -0.30 6.58
CA THR A 362 -3.64 -0.15 7.06
C THR A 362 -4.28 -1.48 7.45
N LEU A 363 -5.14 -1.44 8.47
CA LEU A 363 -5.91 -2.58 8.98
C LEU A 363 -7.41 -2.22 9.11
N PRO A 364 -8.30 -2.71 8.23
CA PRO A 364 -8.04 -3.44 6.99
C PRO A 364 -7.37 -2.54 5.94
N GLY A 365 -7.17 -3.06 4.73
CA GLY A 365 -6.57 -2.32 3.61
C GLY A 365 -7.25 -1.00 3.26
N PHE A 366 -6.65 -0.19 2.37
CA PHE A 366 -7.21 1.09 1.91
C PHE A 366 -8.60 0.88 1.32
N LYS A 367 -9.63 1.09 2.15
CA LYS A 367 -10.98 0.68 1.82
C LYS A 367 -11.64 1.75 0.97
N PRO A 368 -12.37 1.37 -0.10
CA PRO A 368 -13.18 2.30 -0.85
C PRO A 368 -14.03 3.20 0.06
N ARG A 369 -13.98 4.50 -0.22
CA ARG A 369 -14.77 5.55 0.43
C ARG A 369 -14.47 5.81 1.91
N ASN A 370 -13.39 5.25 2.45
CA ASN A 370 -13.01 5.41 3.86
C ASN A 370 -11.83 6.37 4.05
N GLU A 371 -11.46 7.17 3.04
CA GLU A 371 -10.46 8.24 3.16
C GLU A 371 -11.14 9.57 2.81
N TRP A 372 -11.06 10.54 3.72
CA TRP A 372 -11.75 11.82 3.60
C TRP A 372 -10.80 12.98 3.86
N TYR A 373 -10.80 13.95 2.95
CA TYR A 373 -9.85 15.08 2.99
C TYR A 373 -10.47 16.28 3.69
N ILE A 374 -9.70 16.93 4.58
CA ILE A 374 -10.20 18.01 5.45
C ILE A 374 -9.47 19.35 5.27
N ASP A 375 -8.53 19.47 4.33
CA ASP A 375 -7.82 20.74 4.07
C ASP A 375 -8.78 21.91 3.79
N LYS A 376 -9.83 21.67 2.99
CA LYS A 376 -10.86 22.68 2.67
C LYS A 376 -11.69 23.07 3.90
N LYS A 377 -12.15 22.09 4.69
CA LYS A 377 -12.82 22.32 5.99
C LYS A 377 -11.95 23.17 6.91
N ILE A 378 -10.66 22.85 7.05
CA ILE A 378 -9.72 23.60 7.91
C ILE A 378 -9.59 25.04 7.43
N LYS A 379 -9.36 25.26 6.12
CA LYS A 379 -9.25 26.61 5.55
C LYS A 379 -10.52 27.43 5.79
N ARG A 380 -11.70 26.85 5.54
CA ARG A 380 -12.99 27.52 5.72
C ARG A 380 -13.24 27.92 7.18
N LEU A 381 -13.01 27.01 8.12
CA LEU A 381 -13.35 27.23 9.53
C LEU A 381 -12.34 28.10 10.27
N TYR A 382 -11.05 28.03 9.90
CA TYR A 382 -9.98 28.64 10.68
C TYR A 382 -9.15 29.68 9.92
N GLY A 383 -9.47 29.97 8.65
CA GLY A 383 -8.80 30.99 7.84
C GLY A 383 -7.29 30.78 7.70
N GLY A 384 -6.85 29.52 7.75
CA GLY A 384 -5.44 29.12 7.66
C GLY A 384 -4.61 29.25 8.94
N LYS A 385 -5.23 29.49 10.11
CA LYS A 385 -4.54 29.53 11.41
C LYS A 385 -4.15 28.14 11.96
N ILE A 386 -4.77 27.10 11.42
CA ILE A 386 -4.56 25.70 11.78
C ILE A 386 -3.85 25.01 10.61
N PRO A 387 -2.95 24.03 10.83
CA PRO A 387 -2.21 23.39 9.75
C PRO A 387 -3.11 22.73 8.70
N TYR A 388 -2.81 23.00 7.43
CA TYR A 388 -3.50 22.45 6.25
C TYR A 388 -2.58 22.59 5.04
N ASN A 389 -2.92 21.97 3.91
CA ASN A 389 -2.19 22.12 2.66
C ASN A 389 -2.86 23.15 1.74
N GLU A 390 -2.26 24.34 1.59
CA GLU A 390 -2.75 25.39 0.69
C GLU A 390 -2.74 24.97 -0.78
N PHE A 391 -1.72 24.21 -1.22
CA PHE A 391 -1.60 23.78 -2.62
C PHE A 391 -2.75 22.86 -3.04
N LEU A 392 -3.30 22.11 -2.08
CA LEU A 392 -4.31 21.09 -2.30
C LEU A 392 -5.75 21.62 -2.24
N ILE A 393 -5.93 22.91 -1.94
CA ILE A 393 -7.26 23.55 -1.95
C ILE A 393 -7.86 23.60 -3.35
N SER A 394 -7.02 23.75 -4.38
CA SER A 394 -7.45 23.78 -5.77
C SER A 394 -7.83 22.40 -6.32
N VAL A 395 -7.31 21.34 -5.70
CA VAL A 395 -7.60 19.96 -6.09
C VAL A 395 -9.02 19.61 -5.66
N THR A 396 -9.83 19.10 -6.59
CA THR A 396 -11.21 18.70 -6.31
C THR A 396 -11.30 17.20 -6.14
N SER A 397 -11.85 16.75 -5.03
CA SER A 397 -12.14 15.35 -4.76
C SER A 397 -13.58 15.20 -4.27
N ARG A 398 -14.25 14.10 -4.66
CA ARG A 398 -15.57 13.74 -4.11
C ARG A 398 -15.52 13.40 -2.62
N TYR A 399 -14.31 13.18 -2.09
CA TYR A 399 -14.04 12.89 -0.69
C TYR A 399 -13.61 14.13 0.11
N ASP A 400 -13.70 15.32 -0.47
CA ASP A 400 -13.46 16.56 0.26
C ASP A 400 -14.60 16.81 1.25
N VAL A 401 -14.26 16.91 2.53
CA VAL A 401 -15.16 17.46 3.54
C VAL A 401 -15.07 18.97 3.44
N LEU A 402 -16.20 19.58 3.04
CA LEU A 402 -16.31 21.01 2.86
C LEU A 402 -16.45 21.71 4.20
#